data_AF-A0A6N6TBG8-F1
#
_entry.id   AF-A0A6N6TBG8-F1
#
_cell.length_a   1.000
_cell.length_b   1.000
_cell.length_c   1.000
_cell.angle_alpha   90.00
_cell.angle_beta   90.00
_cell.angle_gamma   90.00
#
_symmetry.space_group_name_H-M   'P 1'
#
loop_
_entity.id
_entity.type
_entity.pdbx_description
1 polymer ?
#
loop_
_entity_poly.entity_id
_entity_poly.type
_entity_poly.pdbx_seq_one_letter_code
_entity_poly.pdbx_strand_id
1 'polypeptide(L)' 'ASLEVMERDARKMRGERPFVFTNLKTRQGLEPVIEFIVGRGRLGEGRDG' A
#
# COMPACT_ATOMS: atom_id res chain seq x y z
N ALA A 1 -9.99 17.40 6.84
CA ALA A 1 -10.39 16.04 6.43
C ALA A 1 -10.02 15.07 7.56
N SER A 2 -10.90 14.13 7.92
CA SER A 2 -10.63 13.10 8.94
C SER A 2 -10.19 11.80 8.28
N LEU A 3 -9.25 11.09 8.90
CA LEU A 3 -8.79 9.77 8.45
C LEU A 3 -9.94 8.76 8.39
N GLU A 4 -10.90 8.84 9.31
CA GLU A 4 -12.06 7.94 9.37
C GLU A 4 -12.97 8.07 8.14
N VAL A 5 -13.18 9.31 7.67
CA VAL A 5 -13.98 9.58 6.47
C VAL A 5 -13.26 9.04 5.24
N MET A 6 -11.95 9.27 5.15
CA MET A 6 -11.13 8.74 4.06
C MET A 6 -11.10 7.21 4.04
N GLU A 7 -11.05 6.56 5.22
CA GLU A 7 -11.08 5.10 5.32
C GLU A 7 -12.40 4.53 4.80
N ARG A 8 -13.53 5.08 5.24
CA ARG A 8 -14.86 4.67 4.76
C ARG A 8 -14.97 4.80 3.24
N ASP A 9 -14.53 5.94 2.70
CA ASP A 9 -14.64 6.22 1.27
C ASP A 9 -13.70 5.31 0.47
N ALA A 10 -12.49 5.04 0.96
CA ALA A 10 -11.56 4.09 0.35
C ALA A 10 -12.11 2.66 0.33
N ARG A 11 -12.73 2.20 1.43
CA ARG A 11 -13.40 0.88 1.49
C ARG A 11 -14.54 0.79 0.48
N LYS A 12 -15.41 1.80 0.43
CA LYS A 12 -16.55 1.85 -0.50
C LYS A 12 -16.09 1.79 -1.96
N MET A 13 -15.06 2.56 -2.32
CA MET A 13 -14.63 2.69 -3.72
C MET A 13 -13.77 1.51 -4.21
N ARG A 14 -13.03 0.86 -3.32
CA ARG A 14 -12.07 -0.19 -3.71
C ARG A 14 -12.62 -1.61 -3.53
N GLY A 15 -13.75 -1.77 -2.84
CA GLY A 15 -14.31 -3.07 -2.50
C GLY A 15 -13.29 -3.89 -1.71
N GLU A 16 -12.96 -5.08 -2.19
CA GLU A 16 -12.02 -6.00 -1.55
C GLU A 16 -10.54 -5.69 -1.84
N ARG A 17 -10.25 -4.74 -2.74
CA ARG A 17 -8.85 -4.42 -3.06
C ARG A 17 -8.15 -3.85 -1.80
N PRO A 18 -6.90 -4.25 -1.49
CA PRO A 18 -6.20 -3.82 -0.27
C PRO A 18 -5.68 -2.38 -0.39
N PHE A 19 -5.83 -1.55 0.65
CA PHE A 19 -5.24 -0.21 0.75
C PHE A 19 -4.59 -0.02 2.12
N VAL A 20 -3.65 0.91 2.20
CA VAL A 20 -2.97 1.29 3.43
C VAL A 20 -2.72 2.79 3.44
N PHE A 21 -2.93 3.44 4.59
CA PHE A 21 -2.50 4.83 4.79
C PHE A 21 -1.01 4.88 5.11
N THR A 22 -0.34 5.91 4.61
CA THR A 22 1.10 6.09 4.84
C THR A 22 1.42 7.46 5.41
N ASN A 23 2.48 7.51 6.22
CA ASN A 23 3.18 8.74 6.54
C ASN A 23 4.66 8.54 6.22
N LEU A 24 5.13 9.11 5.12
CA LEU A 24 6.48 8.87 4.63
C LEU A 24 7.57 9.56 5.45
N LYS A 25 7.22 10.60 6.23
CA LYS A 25 8.18 11.27 7.14
C LYS A 25 8.57 10.36 8.29
N THR A 26 7.60 9.63 8.83
CA THR A 26 7.80 8.68 9.94
C THR A 26 7.89 7.22 9.47
N ARG A 27 7.76 6.98 8.16
CA ARG A 27 7.70 5.66 7.52
C ARG A 27 6.53 4.76 7.94
N GLN A 28 5.50 5.32 8.57
CA GLN A 28 4.30 4.55 8.91
C GLN A 28 3.61 4.04 7.65
N GLY A 29 3.23 2.75 7.63
CA GLY A 29 2.54 2.12 6.51
C GLY A 29 3.40 1.89 5.27
N LEU A 30 4.71 2.17 5.31
CA LEU A 30 5.61 2.00 4.18
C LEU A 30 5.87 0.51 3.86
N GLU A 31 6.09 -0.30 4.90
CA GLU A 31 6.39 -1.74 4.75
C GLU A 31 5.37 -2.51 3.88
N PRO A 32 4.05 -2.46 4.16
CA PRO A 32 3.06 -3.16 3.33
C PRO A 32 3.00 -2.66 1.88
N VAL A 33 3.42 -1.42 1.61
CA VAL A 33 3.55 -0.92 0.22
C VAL A 33 4.73 -1.58 -0.48
N ILE A 34 5.88 -1.69 0.20
CA ILE A 34 7.07 -2.38 -0.33
C ILE A 34 6.73 -3.85 -0.61
N GLU A 35 6.16 -4.55 0.36
CA GLU A 35 5.74 -5.96 0.22
C GLU A 35 4.77 -6.14 -0.95
N PHE A 36 3.79 -5.25 -1.08
CA PHE A 36 2.85 -5.29 -2.20
C PHE A 36 3.56 -5.16 -3.55
N ILE A 37 4.50 -4.23 -3.68
CA ILE A 37 5.24 -4.00 -4.93
C ILE A 37 6.19 -5.17 -5.23
N VAL A 38 6.92 -5.68 -4.23
CA VAL A 38 7.82 -6.84 -4.41
C VAL A 38 7.03 -8.07 -4.82
N GLY A 39 5.95 -8.37 -4.09
CA GLY A 39 5.13 -9.57 -4.31
C GLY A 39 4.29 -9.52 -5.60
N ARG A 40 3.80 -8.35 -6.03
CA ARG A 40 2.97 -8.21 -7.24
C ARG A 40 3.74 -7.76 -8.48
N GLY A 41 4.83 -7.02 -8.29
CA GLY A 41 5.61 -6.37 -9.35
C GLY A 41 6.78 -7.19 -9.88
N ARG A 42 7.01 -8.41 -9.37
CA ARG A 42 8.13 -9.30 -9.76
C ARG A 42 9.52 -8.66 -9.65
N LEU A 43 9.69 -7.66 -8.78
CA LEU A 43 10.98 -6.98 -8.57
C LEU A 43 12.06 -7.87 -7.90
N GLY A 44 11.75 -9.14 -7.63
CA GLY A 44 12.69 -10.14 -7.13
C GLY A 44 13.33 -11.03 -8.21
N GLU A 45 12.98 -10.89 -9.50
CA GLU A 45 13.47 -11.77 -10.58
C GLU A 45 14.39 -11.05 -11.60
N GLY A 46 15.16 -10.03 -11.18
CA GLY A 46 15.87 -9.17 -12.13
C GLY A 46 17.26 -8.67 -11.69
N ARG A 47 18.23 -9.58 -11.55
CA ARG A 47 19.65 -9.51 -11.99
C ARG A 47 20.56 -10.35 -11.08
N ASP A 48 20.69 -11.63 -11.45
CA ASP A 48 21.95 -12.38 -11.37
C ASP A 48 21.99 -13.25 -12.63
N GLY A 49 22.70 -12.76 -13.65
CA GLY A 49 22.79 -13.35 -14.99
C GLY A 49 23.46 -12.39 -15.95
#